data_AF-A0A370Q9B6-F1
#
_entry.id   AF-A0A370Q9B6-F1
#
_cell.length_a   1.000
_cell.length_b   1.000
_cell.length_c   1.000
_cell.angle_alpha   90.00
_cell.angle_beta   90.00
_cell.angle_gamma   90.00
#
_symmetry.space_group_name_H-M   'P 1'
#
loop_
_entity.id
_entity.type
_entity.pdbx_description
1 polymer ?
#
loop_
_entity_poly.entity_id
_entity_poly.type
_entity_poly.pdbx_seq_one_letter_code
_entity_poly.pdbx_strand_id
1 'polypeptide(L)'
;MKRFVLGVFFVGIVAVFFFTKKGKVVKNVALSYVVAPDYIQKEGETIASRVLVPETFNRVQYLEKSFSNYIQQYALKPYGSKIVNYDGKDYLYQKGHVGILEVPVPSNGLQQCADALIRLRAEYLWEQNRKDEIGFNFTSGHYCSWTEYANGYRPKVNGNKVTFSKTAQTNHSKENFYKYLNLIYTYSGTQSLYDELPEVASVKNLEVGDMVVKPGFPGHIVMIADKATNANGEILFILAQGNTPAQSVHVLKNLNDATISPWYHIEKDAFLEIPTYYFDQTKFLRFK
;
A
#
# COMPACT_ATOMS: atom_id res chain seq x y z
N MET A 1 47.96 -32.61 -24.61
CA MET A 1 47.46 -33.53 -23.55
C MET A 1 47.20 -32.87 -22.20
N LYS A 2 48.15 -32.12 -21.59
CA LYS A 2 47.98 -31.55 -20.24
C LYS A 2 46.75 -30.64 -20.03
N ARG A 3 46.38 -29.81 -21.02
CA ARG A 3 45.20 -28.92 -20.93
C ARG A 3 43.86 -29.67 -20.97
N PHE A 4 43.81 -30.82 -21.64
CA PHE A 4 42.60 -31.63 -21.77
C PHE A 4 42.29 -32.39 -20.48
N VAL A 5 43.34 -32.90 -19.82
CA VAL A 5 43.24 -33.58 -18.51
C VAL A 5 42.74 -32.63 -17.43
N LEU A 6 43.19 -31.37 -17.43
CA LEU A 6 42.75 -30.36 -16.46
C LEU A 6 41.25 -30.01 -16.61
N GLY A 7 40.76 -29.92 -17.85
CA GLY A 7 39.35 -29.65 -18.14
C GLY A 7 38.44 -30.79 -17.69
N VAL A 8 38.81 -32.05 -17.95
CA VAL A 8 38.06 -33.23 -17.50
C VAL A 8 38.01 -33.31 -15.97
N PHE A 9 39.11 -32.96 -15.30
CA PHE A 9 39.17 -32.93 -13.83
C PHE A 9 38.24 -31.87 -13.24
N PHE A 10 38.20 -30.68 -13.84
CA PHE A 10 37.33 -29.59 -13.41
C PHE A 10 35.84 -29.92 -13.61
N VAL A 11 35.48 -30.51 -14.76
CA VAL A 11 34.12 -30.99 -15.03
C VAL A 11 33.72 -32.10 -14.06
N GLY A 12 34.65 -33.01 -13.73
CA GLY A 12 34.42 -34.05 -12.73
C GLY A 12 34.13 -33.50 -11.34
N ILE A 13 34.87 -32.46 -10.90
CA ILE A 13 34.64 -31.79 -9.62
C ILE A 13 33.27 -31.10 -9.60
N VAL A 14 32.92 -30.38 -10.67
CA VAL A 14 31.60 -29.74 -10.81
C VAL A 14 30.50 -30.79 -10.78
N ALA A 15 30.65 -31.88 -11.54
CA ALA A 15 29.67 -32.96 -11.57
C ALA A 15 29.49 -33.61 -10.18
N VAL A 16 30.57 -33.82 -9.42
CA VAL A 16 30.50 -34.32 -8.04
C VAL A 16 29.75 -33.35 -7.14
N PHE A 17 29.95 -32.05 -7.30
CA PHE A 17 29.28 -31.01 -6.51
C PHE A 17 27.77 -30.91 -6.80
N PHE A 18 27.34 -31.10 -8.05
CA PHE A 18 25.94 -30.99 -8.44
C PHE A 18 25.14 -32.30 -8.34
N PHE A 19 25.78 -33.45 -8.59
CA PHE A 19 25.07 -34.73 -8.75
C PHE A 19 25.26 -35.73 -7.59
N THR A 20 26.13 -35.47 -6.62
CA THR A 20 26.26 -36.35 -5.44
C THR A 20 25.41 -35.89 -4.26
N LYS A 21 25.04 -36.85 -3.39
CA LYS A 21 24.31 -36.57 -2.14
C LYS A 21 25.06 -35.59 -1.24
N LYS A 22 26.41 -35.69 -1.16
CA LYS A 22 27.26 -34.76 -0.39
C LYS A 22 27.30 -33.37 -1.02
N GLY A 23 27.44 -33.27 -2.34
CA GLY A 23 27.39 -32.00 -3.05
C GLY A 23 26.05 -31.26 -2.89
N LYS A 24 24.93 -31.98 -2.94
CA LYS A 24 23.60 -31.45 -2.62
C LYS A 24 23.49 -30.95 -1.17
N VAL A 25 24.06 -31.67 -0.20
CA VAL A 25 24.09 -31.22 1.21
C VAL A 25 24.91 -29.93 1.34
N VAL A 26 26.08 -29.84 0.72
CA VAL A 26 26.90 -28.61 0.76
C VAL A 26 26.19 -27.44 0.09
N LYS A 27 25.49 -27.67 -1.04
CA LYS A 27 24.66 -26.65 -1.69
C LYS A 27 23.51 -26.18 -0.78
N ASN A 28 22.79 -27.12 -0.15
CA ASN A 28 21.68 -26.80 0.74
C ASN A 28 22.16 -26.07 2.00
N VAL A 29 23.33 -26.43 2.52
CA VAL A 29 23.98 -25.72 3.63
C VAL A 29 24.39 -24.31 3.18
N ALA A 30 25.03 -24.16 2.03
CA ALA A 30 25.40 -22.84 1.49
C ALA A 30 24.16 -21.95 1.25
N LEU A 31 23.07 -22.50 0.70
CA LEU A 31 21.78 -21.81 0.57
C LEU A 31 21.19 -21.44 1.94
N SER A 32 21.35 -22.28 2.96
CA SER A 32 20.92 -21.97 4.33
C SER A 32 21.76 -20.88 5.02
N TYR A 33 22.95 -20.56 4.48
CA TYR A 33 23.81 -19.47 4.92
C TYR A 33 23.62 -18.16 4.13
N VAL A 34 22.77 -18.15 3.09
CA VAL A 34 22.40 -16.89 2.43
C VAL A 34 21.49 -16.13 3.40
N VAL A 35 22.09 -15.26 4.19
CA VAL A 35 21.36 -14.27 4.98
C VAL A 35 20.57 -13.44 3.97
N ALA A 36 19.25 -13.50 4.06
CA ALA A 36 18.40 -12.66 3.23
C ALA A 36 18.80 -11.19 3.47
N PRO A 37 18.91 -10.38 2.40
CA PRO A 37 19.24 -8.97 2.55
C PRO A 37 18.19 -8.27 3.44
N ASP A 38 18.66 -7.37 4.30
CA ASP A 38 17.78 -6.54 5.12
C ASP A 38 17.63 -5.17 4.48
N TYR A 39 16.46 -4.91 3.91
CA TYR A 39 16.15 -3.63 3.29
C TYR A 39 15.46 -2.65 4.25
N ILE A 40 15.72 -2.74 5.55
CA ILE A 40 15.15 -1.83 6.54
C ILE A 40 16.23 -0.97 7.20
N GLN A 41 16.10 0.35 7.03
CA GLN A 41 16.85 1.35 7.78
C GLN A 41 16.02 1.80 8.99
N LYS A 42 16.35 1.31 10.18
CA LYS A 42 15.53 1.46 11.40
C LYS A 42 15.35 2.91 11.84
N GLU A 43 16.32 3.77 11.51
CA GLU A 43 16.32 5.20 11.80
C GLU A 43 15.50 6.02 10.79
N GLY A 44 15.04 5.41 9.68
CA GLY A 44 14.22 6.09 8.70
C GLY A 44 12.86 6.48 9.27
N GLU A 45 12.46 7.74 9.11
CA GLU A 45 11.22 8.32 9.65
C GLU A 45 10.13 8.50 8.58
N THR A 46 10.43 8.17 7.32
CA THR A 46 9.48 8.19 6.20
C THR A 46 9.48 6.84 5.49
N ILE A 47 8.50 6.59 4.62
CA ILE A 47 8.47 5.35 3.83
C ILE A 47 9.76 5.19 3.01
N ALA A 48 10.17 6.24 2.29
CA ALA A 48 11.40 6.24 1.49
C ALA A 48 12.69 6.02 2.31
N SER A 49 12.77 6.62 3.49
CA SER A 49 13.98 6.52 4.33
C SER A 49 14.02 5.24 5.16
N ARG A 50 12.86 4.62 5.46
CA ARG A 50 12.77 3.35 6.20
C ARG A 50 13.08 2.14 5.34
N VAL A 51 12.66 2.16 4.08
CA VAL A 51 12.84 1.04 3.15
C VAL A 51 14.05 1.32 2.26
N LEU A 52 15.07 0.49 2.32
CA LEU A 52 16.22 0.55 1.42
C LEU A 52 15.85 -0.06 0.06
N VAL A 53 16.49 0.43 -1.00
CA VAL A 53 16.29 -0.08 -2.36
C VAL A 53 17.32 -1.18 -2.63
N PRO A 54 16.96 -2.30 -3.28
CA PRO A 54 17.94 -3.31 -3.70
C PRO A 54 19.01 -2.72 -4.63
N GLU A 55 20.25 -3.23 -4.57
CA GLU A 55 21.43 -2.62 -5.22
C GLU A 55 21.29 -2.33 -6.72
N THR A 56 20.52 -3.16 -7.45
CA THR A 56 20.32 -3.00 -8.90
C THR A 56 19.16 -2.09 -9.26
N PHE A 57 18.40 -1.62 -8.27
CA PHE A 57 17.21 -0.79 -8.44
C PHE A 57 17.49 0.65 -8.01
N ASN A 58 16.73 1.57 -8.61
CA ASN A 58 16.71 2.97 -8.25
C ASN A 58 15.28 3.36 -7.88
N ARG A 59 15.12 4.03 -6.75
CA ARG A 59 13.83 4.60 -6.33
C ARG A 59 13.39 5.66 -7.33
N VAL A 60 12.14 5.57 -7.78
CA VAL A 60 11.51 6.59 -8.62
C VAL A 60 11.30 7.84 -7.78
N GLN A 61 11.76 8.99 -8.30
CA GLN A 61 11.58 10.29 -7.67
C GLN A 61 10.35 10.98 -8.25
N TYR A 62 9.64 11.71 -7.39
CA TYR A 62 8.43 12.44 -7.76
C TYR A 62 8.60 13.93 -7.51
N LEU A 63 7.84 14.74 -8.26
CA LEU A 63 7.83 16.19 -8.07
C LEU A 63 7.39 16.54 -6.64
N GLU A 64 8.04 17.54 -6.06
CA GLU A 64 7.59 18.10 -4.78
C GLU A 64 6.12 18.51 -4.86
N LYS A 65 5.41 18.35 -3.74
CA LYS A 65 3.97 18.61 -3.61
C LYS A 65 3.05 17.74 -4.47
N SER A 66 3.55 16.75 -5.21
CA SER A 66 2.72 15.72 -5.82
C SER A 66 2.19 14.74 -4.76
N PHE A 67 1.06 14.07 -5.06
CA PHE A 67 0.52 13.03 -4.18
C PHE A 67 1.48 11.85 -4.04
N SER A 68 2.17 11.48 -5.12
CA SER A 68 3.17 10.41 -5.11
C SER A 68 4.33 10.74 -4.17
N ASN A 69 4.88 11.96 -4.23
CA ASN A 69 5.91 12.39 -3.28
C ASN A 69 5.38 12.44 -1.84
N TYR A 70 4.14 12.91 -1.64
CA TYR A 70 3.50 12.98 -0.32
C TYR A 70 3.42 11.61 0.35
N ILE A 71 2.98 10.58 -0.38
CA ILE A 71 2.91 9.21 0.14
C ILE A 71 4.32 8.62 0.35
N GLN A 72 5.22 8.78 -0.63
CA GLN A 72 6.58 8.24 -0.54
C GLN A 72 7.36 8.83 0.65
N GLN A 73 7.09 10.08 1.02
CA GLN A 73 7.68 10.77 2.16
C GLN A 73 6.79 10.77 3.42
N TYR A 74 5.70 10.00 3.43
CA TYR A 74 4.78 10.01 4.56
C TYR A 74 5.48 9.54 5.83
N ALA A 75 5.26 10.27 6.93
CA ALA A 75 5.90 10.01 8.21
C ALA A 75 5.51 8.64 8.78
N LEU A 76 6.49 7.96 9.37
CA LEU A 76 6.34 6.69 10.04
C LEU A 76 6.63 6.84 11.53
N LYS A 77 5.89 6.08 12.34
CA LYS A 77 6.24 5.87 13.74
C LYS A 77 7.63 5.24 13.86
N PRO A 78 8.30 5.36 15.04
CA PRO A 78 9.58 4.72 15.30
C PRO A 78 9.57 3.23 14.93
N TYR A 79 10.70 2.74 14.41
CA TYR A 79 10.84 1.33 14.05
C TYR A 79 10.50 0.41 15.23
N GLY A 80 9.81 -0.70 14.95
CA GLY A 80 9.31 -1.62 15.97
C GLY A 80 7.96 -1.22 16.59
N SER A 81 7.37 -0.08 16.20
CA SER A 81 6.01 0.28 16.58
C SER A 81 5.01 -0.80 16.18
N LYS A 82 4.07 -1.09 17.08
CA LYS A 82 3.04 -2.11 16.88
C LYS A 82 1.84 -1.56 16.11
N ILE A 83 1.21 -2.42 15.33
CA ILE A 83 -0.14 -2.18 14.82
C ILE A 83 -1.08 -2.16 16.03
N VAL A 84 -1.80 -1.06 16.22
CA VAL A 84 -2.87 -0.95 17.22
C VAL A 84 -4.24 -0.86 16.55
N ASN A 85 -5.22 -1.51 17.15
CA ASN A 85 -6.63 -1.47 16.75
C ASN A 85 -7.31 -0.19 17.24
N TYR A 86 -8.51 0.10 16.73
CA TYR A 86 -9.32 1.24 17.16
C TYR A 86 -9.68 1.24 18.66
N ASP A 87 -9.68 0.07 19.32
CA ASP A 87 -9.90 -0.08 20.76
C ASP A 87 -8.63 0.14 21.60
N GLY A 88 -7.53 0.53 20.96
CA GLY A 88 -6.25 0.79 21.60
C GLY A 88 -5.42 -0.45 21.92
N LYS A 89 -5.92 -1.67 21.65
CA LYS A 89 -5.17 -2.90 21.87
C LYS A 89 -4.24 -3.19 20.71
N ASP A 90 -3.15 -3.90 21.00
CA ASP A 90 -2.26 -4.45 19.99
C ASP A 90 -3.03 -5.40 19.07
N TYR A 91 -2.85 -5.26 17.76
CA TYR A 91 -3.32 -6.25 16.79
C TYR A 91 -2.56 -7.56 16.97
N LEU A 92 -3.23 -8.70 16.84
CA LEU A 92 -2.60 -9.99 17.13
C LEU A 92 -1.43 -10.30 16.19
N TYR A 93 -1.56 -9.95 14.91
CA TYR A 93 -0.57 -10.29 13.89
C TYR A 93 0.38 -9.14 13.58
N GLN A 94 1.51 -9.09 14.31
CA GLN A 94 2.53 -8.04 14.20
C GLN A 94 3.66 -8.36 13.19
N LYS A 95 3.64 -9.53 12.55
CA LYS A 95 4.71 -9.95 11.63
C LYS A 95 4.52 -9.46 10.20
N GLY A 96 3.36 -8.87 9.90
CA GLY A 96 2.93 -8.48 8.56
C GLY A 96 3.35 -7.08 8.11
N HIS A 97 4.10 -6.33 8.91
CA HIS A 97 4.45 -4.94 8.59
C HIS A 97 5.92 -4.63 8.85
N VAL A 98 6.38 -3.54 8.24
CA VAL A 98 7.74 -2.97 8.43
C VAL A 98 7.73 -1.52 8.89
N GLY A 99 6.56 -0.88 8.89
CA GLY A 99 6.38 0.50 9.35
C GLY A 99 4.91 0.79 9.61
N ILE A 100 4.65 1.73 10.52
CA ILE A 100 3.30 2.23 10.82
C ILE A 100 3.28 3.69 10.40
N LEU A 101 2.33 4.09 9.57
CA LEU A 101 2.18 5.49 9.18
C LEU A 101 1.74 6.30 10.40
N GLU A 102 2.15 7.56 10.46
CA GLU A 102 1.78 8.54 11.50
C GLU A 102 0.31 9.01 11.34
N VAL A 103 -0.61 8.09 11.01
CA VAL A 103 -2.05 8.32 10.88
C VAL A 103 -2.73 7.86 12.17
N PRO A 104 -3.42 8.75 12.92
CA PRO A 104 -4.20 8.37 14.09
C PRO A 104 -5.28 7.35 13.74
N VAL A 105 -5.42 6.30 14.55
CA VAL A 105 -6.54 5.36 14.46
C VAL A 105 -7.74 5.98 15.20
N PRO A 106 -8.88 6.23 14.55
CA PRO A 106 -10.01 6.85 15.21
C PRO A 106 -10.68 5.84 16.16
N SER A 107 -10.96 6.27 17.39
CA SER A 107 -11.53 5.42 18.43
C SER A 107 -12.99 5.02 18.18
N ASN A 108 -13.66 5.67 17.23
CA ASN A 108 -15.02 5.33 16.81
C ASN A 108 -15.08 4.09 15.89
N GLY A 109 -13.94 3.49 15.54
CA GLY A 109 -13.86 2.27 14.71
C GLY A 109 -14.14 2.48 13.22
N LEU A 110 -14.37 3.72 12.79
CA LEU A 110 -14.38 4.10 11.37
C LEU A 110 -12.94 4.12 10.83
N GLN A 111 -12.76 4.47 9.55
CA GLN A 111 -11.46 4.37 8.88
C GLN A 111 -11.02 2.92 8.63
N GLN A 112 -11.90 2.14 8.00
CA GLN A 112 -11.66 0.75 7.66
C GLN A 112 -11.19 0.62 6.22
N CYS A 113 -10.20 -0.24 5.98
CA CYS A 113 -9.73 -0.61 4.63
C CYS A 113 -9.54 0.63 3.72
N ALA A 114 -10.42 0.81 2.72
CA ALA A 114 -10.44 1.91 1.76
C ALA A 114 -10.46 3.31 2.39
N ASP A 115 -11.09 3.46 3.55
CA ASP A 115 -11.22 4.75 4.23
C ASP A 115 -9.88 5.37 4.60
N ALA A 116 -8.88 4.53 4.93
CA ALA A 116 -7.53 4.99 5.22
C ALA A 116 -6.90 5.66 3.99
N LEU A 117 -7.13 5.10 2.80
CA LEU A 117 -6.62 5.62 1.54
C LEU A 117 -7.36 6.91 1.14
N ILE A 118 -8.69 6.95 1.34
CA ILE A 118 -9.53 8.15 1.22
C ILE A 118 -8.99 9.27 2.12
N ARG A 119 -8.68 8.95 3.38
CA ARG A 119 -8.13 9.91 4.34
C ARG A 119 -6.82 10.51 3.84
N LEU A 120 -5.86 9.65 3.45
CA LEU A 120 -4.56 10.09 2.97
C LEU A 120 -4.69 11.04 1.77
N ARG A 121 -5.57 10.72 0.82
CA ARG A 121 -5.85 11.59 -0.32
C ARG A 121 -6.49 12.92 0.10
N ALA A 122 -7.47 12.89 0.98
CA ALA A 122 -8.19 14.08 1.43
C ALA A 122 -7.31 15.00 2.28
N GLU A 123 -6.49 14.47 3.18
CA GLU A 123 -5.54 15.23 3.99
C GLU A 123 -4.43 15.86 3.13
N TYR A 124 -3.91 15.13 2.14
CA TYR A 124 -2.99 15.71 1.14
C TYR A 124 -3.61 16.93 0.45
N LEU A 125 -4.82 16.81 -0.10
CA LEU A 125 -5.51 17.92 -0.76
C LEU A 125 -5.77 19.08 0.21
N TRP A 126 -6.13 18.78 1.46
CA TRP A 126 -6.34 19.77 2.50
C TRP A 126 -5.06 20.59 2.78
N GLU A 127 -3.93 19.90 2.95
CA GLU A 127 -2.62 20.49 3.25
C GLU A 127 -2.05 21.29 2.08
N GLN A 128 -2.34 20.88 0.84
CA GLN A 128 -1.99 21.63 -0.36
C GLN A 128 -2.96 22.79 -0.67
N ASN A 129 -3.94 23.05 0.21
CA ASN A 129 -4.98 24.06 0.02
C ASN A 129 -5.85 23.84 -1.25
N ARG A 130 -5.99 22.59 -1.69
CA ARG A 130 -6.80 22.14 -2.84
C ARG A 130 -8.13 21.55 -2.37
N LYS A 131 -8.81 22.27 -1.47
CA LYS A 131 -9.97 21.74 -0.72
C LYS A 131 -11.20 21.52 -1.60
N ASP A 132 -11.32 22.29 -2.67
CA ASP A 132 -12.36 22.20 -3.69
C ASP A 132 -12.31 20.89 -4.49
N GLU A 133 -11.16 20.22 -4.50
CA GLU A 133 -10.97 18.92 -5.16
C GLU A 133 -11.31 17.73 -4.24
N ILE A 134 -11.66 17.98 -2.98
CA ILE A 134 -12.03 16.92 -2.04
C ILE A 134 -13.48 16.51 -2.29
N GLY A 135 -13.67 15.27 -2.74
CA GLY A 135 -14.98 14.68 -2.94
C GLY A 135 -14.90 13.20 -3.29
N PHE A 136 -15.92 12.45 -2.91
CA PHE A 136 -16.00 11.00 -3.14
C PHE A 136 -17.45 10.61 -3.43
N ASN A 137 -17.64 9.56 -4.22
CA ASN A 137 -18.93 8.95 -4.43
C ASN A 137 -19.28 8.03 -3.27
N PHE A 138 -20.54 8.09 -2.84
CA PHE A 138 -21.14 7.00 -2.10
C PHE A 138 -21.22 5.75 -2.98
N THR A 139 -21.36 4.59 -2.37
CA THR A 139 -21.59 3.30 -3.06
C THR A 139 -22.80 3.35 -3.99
N SER A 140 -23.79 4.21 -3.70
CA SER A 140 -24.95 4.47 -4.55
C SER A 140 -24.64 5.36 -5.76
N GLY A 141 -23.39 5.76 -5.99
CA GLY A 141 -22.95 6.62 -7.10
C GLY A 141 -23.18 8.11 -6.90
N HIS A 142 -23.70 8.54 -5.75
CA HIS A 142 -23.97 9.96 -5.48
C HIS A 142 -22.70 10.66 -4.99
N TYR A 143 -22.28 11.70 -5.71
CA TYR A 143 -21.09 12.47 -5.36
C TYR A 143 -21.31 13.38 -4.15
N CYS A 144 -20.42 13.31 -3.17
CA CYS A 144 -20.43 14.15 -1.99
C CYS A 144 -19.11 14.93 -1.90
N SER A 145 -19.14 16.21 -2.27
CA SER A 145 -17.97 17.08 -2.16
C SER A 145 -17.85 17.69 -0.76
N TRP A 146 -16.61 17.96 -0.35
CA TRP A 146 -16.31 18.73 0.84
C TRP A 146 -16.91 20.14 0.76
N THR A 147 -16.82 20.80 -0.40
CA THR A 147 -17.32 22.17 -0.59
C THR A 147 -18.81 22.29 -0.26
N GLU A 148 -19.65 21.40 -0.80
CA GLU A 148 -21.09 21.40 -0.52
C GLU A 148 -21.38 21.05 0.94
N TYR A 149 -20.66 20.06 1.49
CA TYR A 149 -20.79 19.72 2.91
C TYR A 149 -20.42 20.90 3.82
N ALA A 150 -19.32 21.59 3.54
CA ALA A 150 -18.88 22.75 4.28
C ALA A 150 -19.86 23.92 4.14
N ASN A 151 -20.55 24.05 3.01
CA ASN A 151 -21.62 25.03 2.78
C ASN A 151 -22.96 24.68 3.47
N GLY A 152 -23.02 23.56 4.20
CA GLY A 152 -24.16 23.19 5.04
C GLY A 152 -25.09 22.15 4.42
N TYR A 153 -24.77 21.61 3.25
CA TYR A 153 -25.54 20.53 2.64
C TYR A 153 -25.27 19.20 3.34
N ARG A 154 -26.33 18.43 3.59
CA ARG A 154 -26.24 17.09 4.17
C ARG A 154 -27.03 16.09 3.31
N PRO A 155 -26.54 14.85 3.21
CA PRO A 155 -27.27 13.82 2.50
C PRO A 155 -28.51 13.40 3.29
N LYS A 156 -29.60 13.20 2.57
CA LYS A 156 -30.81 12.51 3.01
C LYS A 156 -30.86 11.19 2.24
N VAL A 157 -30.56 10.10 2.93
CA VAL A 157 -30.46 8.75 2.36
C VAL A 157 -31.79 8.01 2.54
N ASN A 158 -32.33 7.47 1.45
CA ASN A 158 -33.48 6.58 1.47
C ASN A 158 -33.21 5.38 0.54
N GLY A 159 -32.75 4.27 1.13
CA GLY A 159 -32.20 3.15 0.37
C GLY A 159 -31.03 3.61 -0.51
N ASN A 160 -31.08 3.29 -1.81
CA ASN A 160 -30.05 3.67 -2.78
C ASN A 160 -30.23 5.08 -3.36
N LYS A 161 -31.22 5.86 -2.92
CA LYS A 161 -31.44 7.23 -3.38
C LYS A 161 -30.91 8.21 -2.35
N VAL A 162 -30.08 9.16 -2.81
CA VAL A 162 -29.53 10.21 -1.95
C VAL A 162 -29.85 11.57 -2.54
N THR A 163 -30.38 12.45 -1.70
CA THR A 163 -30.59 13.86 -2.04
C THR A 163 -29.80 14.73 -1.07
N PHE A 164 -29.36 15.91 -1.50
CA PHE A 164 -28.65 16.83 -0.63
C PHE A 164 -29.53 18.03 -0.31
N SER A 165 -29.61 18.39 0.95
CA SER A 165 -30.38 19.56 1.39
C SER A 165 -29.59 20.36 2.41
N LYS A 166 -29.71 21.68 2.34
CA LYS A 166 -29.02 22.60 3.25
C LYS A 166 -29.71 22.57 4.61
N THR A 167 -29.08 21.91 5.58
CA THR A 167 -29.63 21.68 6.92
C THR A 167 -28.68 22.11 8.03
N ALA A 168 -27.43 22.46 7.70
CA ALA A 168 -26.44 22.98 8.62
C ALA A 168 -25.97 24.38 8.21
N GLN A 169 -25.36 25.11 9.14
CA GLN A 169 -24.66 26.36 8.85
C GLN A 169 -23.33 26.08 8.11
N THR A 170 -22.86 27.08 7.37
CA THR A 170 -21.55 27.04 6.73
C THR A 170 -20.44 26.86 7.76
N ASN A 171 -19.55 25.90 7.55
CA ASN A 171 -18.43 25.60 8.43
C ASN A 171 -17.28 24.95 7.67
N HIS A 172 -16.19 25.71 7.46
CA HIS A 172 -14.99 25.26 6.76
C HIS A 172 -13.85 24.83 7.72
N SER A 173 -14.16 24.59 9.00
CA SER A 173 -13.15 24.17 9.98
C SER A 173 -12.60 22.78 9.71
N LYS A 174 -11.39 22.52 10.20
CA LYS A 174 -10.76 21.18 10.15
C LYS A 174 -11.55 20.14 10.96
N GLU A 175 -12.21 20.55 12.05
CA GLU A 175 -13.10 19.67 12.80
C GLU A 175 -14.28 19.20 11.94
N ASN A 176 -14.91 20.12 11.19
CA ASN A 176 -16.00 19.77 10.29
C ASN A 176 -15.53 18.91 9.11
N PHE A 177 -14.28 19.06 8.67
CA PHE A 177 -13.65 18.18 7.67
C PHE A 177 -13.55 16.73 8.15
N TYR A 178 -13.18 16.47 9.40
CA TYR A 178 -13.21 15.10 9.93
C TYR A 178 -14.63 14.56 10.12
N LYS A 179 -15.63 15.42 10.38
CA LYS A 179 -17.06 15.01 10.35
C LYS A 179 -17.51 14.63 8.93
N TYR A 180 -17.04 15.35 7.92
CA TYR A 180 -17.21 14.99 6.52
C TYR A 180 -16.57 13.64 6.20
N LEU A 181 -15.33 13.41 6.62
CA LEU A 181 -14.67 12.11 6.39
C LEU A 181 -15.43 10.95 7.06
N ASN A 182 -15.92 11.12 8.29
CA ASN A 182 -16.77 10.11 8.93
C ASN A 182 -18.06 9.82 8.13
N LEU A 183 -18.65 10.84 7.51
CA LEU A 183 -19.78 10.65 6.59
C LEU A 183 -19.36 9.82 5.37
N ILE A 184 -18.20 10.13 4.76
CA ILE A 184 -17.68 9.36 3.63
C ILE A 184 -17.44 7.90 4.03
N TYR A 185 -16.81 7.63 5.17
CA TYR A 185 -16.56 6.27 5.68
C TYR A 185 -17.85 5.46 5.92
N THR A 186 -18.98 6.15 6.10
CA THR A 186 -20.28 5.48 6.30
C THR A 186 -20.88 4.99 4.98
N TYR A 187 -20.62 5.68 3.86
CA TYR A 187 -21.34 5.47 2.60
C TYR A 187 -20.44 5.09 1.42
N SER A 188 -19.13 5.25 1.55
CA SER A 188 -18.11 4.90 0.56
C SER A 188 -17.26 3.73 1.06
N GLY A 189 -16.51 3.11 0.16
CA GLY A 189 -15.61 2.02 0.47
C GLY A 189 -14.92 1.50 -0.78
N THR A 190 -14.37 0.28 -0.72
CA THR A 190 -13.64 -0.31 -1.85
C THR A 190 -14.45 -0.33 -3.15
N GLN A 191 -15.73 -0.71 -3.07
CA GLN A 191 -16.60 -0.74 -4.24
C GLN A 191 -16.82 0.67 -4.83
N SER A 192 -17.07 1.69 -4.00
CA SER A 192 -17.30 3.04 -4.50
C SER A 192 -16.06 3.62 -5.17
N LEU A 193 -14.86 3.34 -4.64
CA LEU A 193 -13.60 3.72 -5.28
C LEU A 193 -13.41 3.02 -6.64
N TYR A 194 -13.74 1.73 -6.73
CA TYR A 194 -13.67 0.98 -7.97
C TYR A 194 -14.60 1.53 -9.05
N ASP A 195 -15.82 1.92 -8.68
CA ASP A 195 -16.79 2.45 -9.63
C ASP A 195 -16.49 3.90 -10.06
N GLU A 196 -15.82 4.70 -9.21
CA GLU A 196 -15.57 6.11 -9.50
C GLU A 196 -14.21 6.42 -10.15
N LEU A 197 -13.18 5.61 -9.88
CA LEU A 197 -11.79 5.91 -10.25
C LEU A 197 -11.40 5.25 -11.58
N PRO A 198 -10.56 5.92 -12.39
CA PRO A 198 -10.02 5.33 -13.62
C PRO A 198 -9.11 4.13 -13.32
N GLU A 199 -9.23 3.09 -14.16
CA GLU A 199 -8.33 1.94 -14.13
C GLU A 199 -6.95 2.29 -14.70
N VAL A 200 -5.89 1.78 -14.08
CA VAL A 200 -4.54 1.81 -14.66
C VAL A 200 -4.28 0.51 -15.42
N ALA A 201 -4.25 0.60 -16.75
CA ALA A 201 -4.30 -0.57 -17.62
C ALA A 201 -3.03 -1.46 -17.59
N SER A 202 -1.89 -0.98 -17.09
CA SER A 202 -0.61 -1.69 -17.13
C SER A 202 0.25 -1.40 -15.91
N VAL A 203 0.95 -2.43 -15.42
CA VAL A 203 1.91 -2.32 -14.30
C VAL A 203 3.00 -1.29 -14.57
N LYS A 204 3.43 -1.14 -15.83
CA LYS A 204 4.47 -0.16 -16.20
C LYS A 204 4.04 1.28 -15.94
N ASN A 205 2.74 1.54 -15.90
CA ASN A 205 2.16 2.86 -15.70
C ASN A 205 1.79 3.11 -14.23
N LEU A 206 1.96 2.13 -13.34
CA LEU A 206 1.66 2.28 -11.92
C LEU A 206 2.64 3.24 -11.28
N GLU A 207 2.13 4.12 -10.43
CA GLU A 207 2.89 5.10 -9.66
C GLU A 207 2.51 5.04 -8.18
N VAL A 208 3.35 5.64 -7.33
CA VAL A 208 3.02 5.81 -5.92
C VAL A 208 1.71 6.62 -5.78
N GLY A 209 0.80 6.12 -4.95
CA GLY A 209 -0.56 6.63 -4.78
C GLY A 209 -1.62 5.84 -5.57
N ASP A 210 -1.23 5.02 -6.54
CA ASP A 210 -2.14 4.06 -7.17
C ASP A 210 -2.48 2.91 -6.23
N MET A 211 -3.52 2.18 -6.56
CA MET A 211 -4.11 1.19 -5.67
C MET A 211 -4.28 -0.16 -6.35
N VAL A 212 -4.04 -1.25 -5.61
CA VAL A 212 -4.42 -2.61 -5.99
C VAL A 212 -5.75 -2.92 -5.34
N VAL A 213 -6.74 -3.33 -6.13
CA VAL A 213 -8.14 -3.44 -5.67
C VAL A 213 -8.77 -4.79 -6.01
N LYS A 214 -9.55 -5.31 -5.07
CA LYS A 214 -10.58 -6.34 -5.28
C LYS A 214 -11.94 -5.72 -4.93
N PRO A 215 -12.79 -5.39 -5.91
CA PRO A 215 -14.13 -4.84 -5.65
C PRO A 215 -15.04 -5.89 -4.99
N GLY A 216 -16.17 -5.44 -4.43
CA GLY A 216 -17.18 -6.29 -3.82
C GLY A 216 -17.43 -6.06 -2.33
N PHE A 217 -18.25 -6.95 -1.76
CA PHE A 217 -18.68 -6.93 -0.35
C PHE A 217 -18.57 -8.35 0.25
N PRO A 218 -17.43 -8.72 0.85
CA PRO A 218 -16.28 -7.88 1.15
C PRO A 218 -15.35 -7.66 -0.05
N GLY A 219 -14.78 -6.45 -0.14
CA GLY A 219 -13.68 -6.10 -1.04
C GLY A 219 -12.44 -5.74 -0.23
N HIS A 220 -11.30 -5.55 -0.90
CA HIS A 220 -10.07 -5.05 -0.27
C HIS A 220 -9.28 -4.15 -1.21
N ILE A 221 -8.54 -3.20 -0.63
CA ILE A 221 -7.73 -2.27 -1.39
C ILE A 221 -6.46 -1.91 -0.62
N VAL A 222 -5.34 -1.84 -1.33
CA VAL A 222 -4.05 -1.39 -0.79
C VAL A 222 -3.45 -0.33 -1.72
N MET A 223 -2.62 0.55 -1.18
CA MET A 223 -1.98 1.64 -1.93
C MET A 223 -0.51 1.31 -2.19
N ILE A 224 -0.02 1.65 -3.37
CA ILE A 224 1.40 1.68 -3.69
C ILE A 224 2.02 2.88 -2.97
N ALA A 225 2.95 2.61 -2.06
CA ALA A 225 3.57 3.59 -1.19
C ALA A 225 5.02 3.94 -1.58
N ASP A 226 5.68 3.07 -2.35
CA ASP A 226 7.00 3.35 -2.94
C ASP A 226 7.16 2.55 -4.25
N LYS A 227 8.06 3.01 -5.12
CA LYS A 227 8.34 2.41 -6.43
C LYS A 227 9.84 2.48 -6.73
N ALA A 228 10.40 1.37 -7.20
CA ALA A 228 11.77 1.31 -7.68
C ALA A 228 11.83 0.59 -9.03
N THR A 229 12.77 1.00 -9.90
CA THR A 229 12.99 0.38 -11.21
C THR A 229 14.46 0.08 -11.44
N ASN A 230 14.76 -0.91 -12.28
CA ASN A 230 16.13 -1.19 -12.70
C ASN A 230 16.33 -0.98 -14.21
N ALA A 231 17.57 -1.15 -14.67
CA ALA A 231 17.95 -0.96 -16.08
C ALA A 231 17.27 -1.97 -17.04
N ASN A 232 16.80 -3.11 -16.54
CA ASN A 232 16.08 -4.11 -17.34
C ASN A 232 14.58 -3.78 -17.48
N GLY A 233 14.11 -2.72 -16.82
CA GLY A 233 12.69 -2.35 -16.78
C GLY A 233 11.86 -3.15 -15.78
N GLU A 234 12.51 -3.88 -14.87
CA GLU A 234 11.81 -4.53 -13.74
C GLU A 234 11.37 -3.45 -12.75
N ILE A 235 10.22 -3.67 -12.13
CA ILE A 235 9.59 -2.72 -11.20
C ILE A 235 9.28 -3.44 -9.89
N LEU A 236 9.63 -2.77 -8.80
CA LEU A 236 9.32 -3.16 -7.45
C LEU A 236 8.44 -2.12 -6.79
N PHE A 237 7.50 -2.58 -5.96
CA PHE A 237 6.57 -1.73 -5.24
C PHE A 237 6.58 -2.01 -3.74
N ILE A 238 6.33 -0.98 -2.95
CA ILE A 238 5.93 -1.11 -1.55
C ILE A 238 4.44 -0.86 -1.44
N LEU A 239 3.78 -1.63 -0.59
CA LEU A 239 2.34 -1.54 -0.37
C LEU A 239 2.04 -1.06 1.05
N ALA A 240 1.01 -0.23 1.19
CA ALA A 240 0.47 0.21 2.47
C ALA A 240 -1.04 -0.02 2.53
N GLN A 241 -1.57 -0.30 3.71
CA GLN A 241 -2.99 -0.61 3.89
C GLN A 241 -3.57 -0.14 5.22
N GLY A 242 -4.88 0.12 5.23
CA GLY A 242 -5.74 -0.03 6.40
C GLY A 242 -6.28 -1.47 6.50
N ASN A 243 -7.14 -1.75 7.49
CA ASN A 243 -7.81 -3.05 7.61
C ASN A 243 -9.24 -2.88 8.12
N THR A 244 -9.97 -3.99 8.20
CA THR A 244 -11.31 -4.09 8.78
C THR A 244 -11.32 -5.16 9.87
N PRO A 245 -11.59 -4.83 11.15
CA PRO A 245 -11.88 -3.51 11.73
C PRO A 245 -10.74 -2.49 11.60
N ALA A 246 -11.03 -1.23 11.92
CA ALA A 246 -10.05 -0.15 11.83
C ALA A 246 -8.85 -0.39 12.76
N GLN A 247 -7.66 -0.18 12.21
CA GLN A 247 -6.39 -0.33 12.89
C GLN A 247 -5.36 0.62 12.27
N SER A 248 -4.13 0.58 12.78
CA SER A 248 -3.03 1.41 12.28
C SER A 248 -2.83 1.19 10.78
N VAL A 249 -2.70 2.28 10.03
CA VAL A 249 -2.29 2.23 8.62
C VAL A 249 -0.80 1.87 8.58
N HIS A 250 -0.42 0.87 7.80
CA HIS A 250 0.91 0.29 7.89
C HIS A 250 1.46 -0.12 6.53
N VAL A 251 2.79 -0.11 6.44
CA VAL A 251 3.56 -0.61 5.30
C VAL A 251 3.71 -2.12 5.42
N LEU A 252 3.31 -2.84 4.38
CA LEU A 252 3.27 -4.29 4.33
C LEU A 252 4.66 -4.90 4.19
N LYS A 253 4.83 -6.07 4.81
CA LYS A 253 6.00 -6.93 4.64
C LYS A 253 5.72 -8.00 3.60
N ASN A 254 6.58 -8.11 2.58
CA ASN A 254 6.55 -9.27 1.68
C ASN A 254 7.04 -10.52 2.42
N LEU A 255 6.13 -11.46 2.68
CA LEU A 255 6.41 -12.72 3.36
C LEU A 255 6.72 -13.87 2.39
N ASN A 256 6.42 -13.66 1.11
CA ASN A 256 6.54 -14.67 0.05
C ASN A 256 7.91 -14.65 -0.62
N ASP A 257 8.59 -13.51 -0.58
CA ASP A 257 9.96 -13.38 -1.09
C ASP A 257 10.84 -12.61 -0.11
N ALA A 258 11.64 -13.35 0.66
CA ALA A 258 12.59 -12.78 1.60
C ALA A 258 13.77 -12.07 0.93
N THR A 259 14.04 -12.33 -0.37
CA THR A 259 15.19 -11.76 -1.08
C THR A 259 14.99 -10.32 -1.53
N ILE A 260 13.73 -9.87 -1.57
CA ILE A 260 13.34 -8.50 -1.91
C ILE A 260 12.50 -7.83 -0.80
N SER A 261 12.12 -8.55 0.26
CA SER A 261 11.25 -8.03 1.33
C SER A 261 11.77 -6.73 1.95
N PRO A 262 10.98 -5.63 2.02
CA PRO A 262 9.51 -5.62 1.91
C PRO A 262 8.93 -5.37 0.50
N TRP A 263 9.76 -5.30 -0.54
CA TRP A 263 9.32 -5.03 -1.90
C TRP A 263 8.52 -6.17 -2.52
N TYR A 264 7.63 -5.82 -3.45
CA TYR A 264 6.77 -6.74 -4.20
C TYR A 264 7.00 -6.57 -5.70
N HIS A 265 7.05 -7.71 -6.40
CA HIS A 265 6.66 -7.75 -7.81
C HIS A 265 5.14 -7.86 -7.89
N ILE A 266 4.54 -7.09 -8.80
CA ILE A 266 3.09 -7.10 -9.04
C ILE A 266 2.90 -7.21 -10.54
N GLU A 267 2.00 -8.09 -10.95
CA GLU A 267 1.60 -8.28 -12.35
C GLU A 267 0.13 -7.91 -12.50
N LYS A 268 -0.34 -7.58 -13.71
CA LYS A 268 -1.77 -7.32 -13.95
C LYS A 268 -2.52 -8.65 -14.08
N ASP A 269 -3.75 -8.71 -13.58
CA ASP A 269 -4.63 -9.87 -13.67
C ASP A 269 -4.02 -11.16 -13.08
N ALA A 270 -3.08 -11.00 -12.14
CA ALA A 270 -2.36 -12.07 -11.49
C ALA A 270 -2.73 -12.18 -10.01
N PHE A 271 -2.37 -13.32 -9.41
CA PHE A 271 -2.51 -13.53 -7.98
C PHE A 271 -1.49 -12.67 -7.20
N LEU A 272 -1.94 -12.03 -6.12
CA LEU A 272 -1.07 -11.31 -5.19
C LEU A 272 -1.46 -11.67 -3.76
N GLU A 273 -0.53 -12.30 -3.04
CA GLU A 273 -0.69 -12.53 -1.60
C GLU A 273 0.06 -11.46 -0.82
N ILE A 274 -0.64 -10.91 0.16
CA ILE A 274 -0.12 -9.96 1.14
C ILE A 274 -0.42 -10.48 2.54
N PRO A 275 0.23 -9.93 3.58
CA PRO A 275 -0.15 -10.21 4.95
C PRO A 275 -1.67 -10.08 5.15
N THR A 276 -2.31 -11.15 5.65
CA THR A 276 -3.74 -11.22 6.01
C THR A 276 -4.74 -11.19 4.85
N TYR A 277 -4.31 -11.14 3.57
CA TYR A 277 -5.22 -11.12 2.43
C TYR A 277 -4.58 -11.66 1.14
N TYR A 278 -5.39 -12.18 0.22
CA TYR A 278 -4.95 -12.52 -1.14
C TYR A 278 -5.90 -11.96 -2.19
N PHE A 279 -5.33 -11.41 -3.27
CA PHE A 279 -6.04 -10.98 -4.46
C PHE A 279 -5.98 -12.12 -5.47
N ASP A 280 -7.15 -12.63 -5.89
CA ASP A 280 -7.22 -13.67 -6.92
C ASP A 280 -6.71 -13.14 -8.27
N GLN A 281 -7.08 -11.89 -8.57
CA GLN A 281 -6.63 -11.13 -9.72
C GLN A 281 -6.50 -9.66 -9.31
N THR A 282 -5.32 -9.10 -9.51
CA THR A 282 -5.05 -7.69 -9.23
C THR A 282 -5.61 -6.78 -10.31
N LYS A 283 -6.41 -5.80 -9.91
CA LYS A 283 -6.82 -4.64 -10.71
C LYS A 283 -6.24 -3.37 -10.10
N PHE A 284 -6.10 -2.32 -10.91
CA PHE A 284 -5.43 -1.10 -10.48
C PHE A 284 -6.27 0.16 -10.68
N LEU A 285 -6.26 1.07 -9.69
CA LEU A 285 -6.98 2.34 -9.73
C LEU A 285 -6.04 3.50 -9.42
N ARG A 286 -6.40 4.70 -9.92
CA ARG A 286 -5.68 5.95 -9.63
C ARG A 286 -6.65 7.03 -9.18
N PHE A 287 -6.30 7.78 -8.12
CA PHE A 287 -7.04 8.98 -7.76
C PHE A 287 -7.00 10.04 -8.87
N LYS A 288 -8.11 10.73 -9.09
CA LYS A 288 -8.22 11.83 -10.07
C LYS A 288 -7.36 13.04 -9.68
#